data_AF-A0A0U3MSR0-F1
#
_entry.id   AF-A0A0U3MSR0-F1
#
_cell.length_a   1.000
_cell.length_b   1.000
_cell.length_c   1.000
_cell.angle_alpha   90.00
_cell.angle_beta   90.00
_cell.angle_gamma   90.00
#
_symmetry.space_group_name_H-M   'P 1'
#
loop_
_entity.id
_entity.type
_entity.pdbx_description
1 polymer ?
#
loop_
_entity_poly.entity_id
_entity_poly.type
_entity_poly.pdbx_seq_one_letter_code
_entity_poly.pdbx_strand_id
1 'polypeptide(L)'
;MRISLAKEIDFENIKASWKIAFKNDSPIDYIDWFFEKNYNPSCTFVLKNKKQLISSLQWKECELQFNDKKQKAAMIFGINTLEEFQNLGYMKKILEHAIKLLSKKYDQILIQAYNWDLYRKFGFVNIAYKYHFSIDWNELIGQKINFIKNPSNQSLCAIYQQFINKFSFYSHRHENDFQLIKEENKFFEVDFYASNNAYVVYCKTNNTIFETCYKTTNDLEDLLISIKENIPINTIVLPLYQDKVNWAKYEKEELFLQILSSPKVQIEKAKLTNINFLDWV
;
A
#
# COMPACT_ATOMS: atom_id res chain seq x y z
N MET A 1 7.19 1.31 33.35
CA MET A 1 7.06 1.32 31.88
C MET A 1 5.91 2.24 31.50
N ARG A 2 6.05 3.04 30.44
CA ARG A 2 5.03 4.03 30.02
C ARG A 2 4.93 4.10 28.51
N ILE A 3 3.71 4.19 28.00
CA ILE A 3 3.42 4.53 26.60
C ILE A 3 3.18 6.04 26.51
N SER A 4 3.76 6.69 25.49
CA SER A 4 3.52 8.09 25.16
C SER A 4 3.71 8.34 23.67
N LEU A 5 3.30 9.50 23.18
CA LEU A 5 3.81 9.99 21.90
C LEU A 5 5.34 10.12 21.95
N ALA A 6 5.98 9.92 20.81
CA ALA A 6 7.40 10.13 20.64
C ALA A 6 7.74 11.61 20.79
N LYS A 7 8.99 11.87 21.15
CA LYS A 7 9.60 13.20 21.17
C LYS A 7 10.77 13.23 20.21
N GLU A 8 11.28 14.42 19.91
CA GLU A 8 12.47 14.59 19.07
C GLU A 8 13.65 13.74 19.55
N ILE A 9 13.86 13.68 20.88
CA ILE A 9 14.93 12.85 21.49
C ILE A 9 14.77 11.33 21.25
N ASP A 10 13.58 10.88 20.84
CA ASP A 10 13.34 9.47 20.53
C ASP A 10 13.70 9.12 19.07
N PHE A 11 13.88 10.12 18.19
CA PHE A 11 14.06 9.95 16.74
C PHE A 11 15.16 8.94 16.39
N GLU A 12 16.39 9.17 16.87
CA GLU A 12 17.53 8.33 16.54
C GLU A 12 17.37 6.89 17.04
N ASN A 13 16.79 6.70 18.22
CA ASN A 13 16.56 5.36 18.78
C ASN A 13 15.49 4.60 17.98
N ILE A 14 14.42 5.28 17.57
CA ILE A 14 13.36 4.68 16.74
C ILE A 14 13.94 4.32 15.36
N LYS A 15 14.67 5.24 14.74
CA LYS A 15 15.32 5.03 13.44
C LYS A 15 16.30 3.86 13.49
N ALA A 16 17.18 3.81 14.48
CA ALA A 16 18.10 2.68 14.66
C ALA A 16 17.37 1.35 14.86
N SER A 17 16.29 1.34 15.65
CA SER A 17 15.48 0.13 15.84
C SER A 17 14.79 -0.34 14.56
N TRP A 18 14.34 0.59 13.70
CA TRP A 18 13.78 0.28 12.39
C TRP A 18 14.82 -0.31 11.45
N LYS A 19 16.02 0.29 11.40
CA LYS A 19 17.15 -0.20 10.60
C LYS A 19 17.50 -1.65 10.93
N ILE A 20 17.39 -2.05 12.20
CA ILE A 20 17.60 -3.44 12.62
C ILE A 20 16.41 -4.33 12.25
N ALA A 21 15.19 -3.89 12.59
CA ALA A 21 13.97 -4.68 12.42
C ALA A 21 13.62 -4.97 10.96
N PHE A 22 13.87 -4.03 10.05
CA PHE A 22 13.46 -4.10 8.64
C PHE A 22 14.63 -4.24 7.67
N LYS A 23 15.83 -4.59 8.15
CA LYS A 23 17.05 -4.72 7.32
C LYS A 23 16.92 -5.67 6.13
N ASN A 24 16.05 -6.67 6.24
CA ASN A 24 15.82 -7.67 5.19
C ASN A 24 14.64 -7.29 4.28
N ASP A 25 13.84 -6.29 4.67
CA ASP A 25 12.63 -5.88 3.96
C ASP A 25 12.87 -4.61 3.14
N SER A 26 13.83 -3.76 3.54
CA SER A 26 14.06 -2.49 2.85
C SER A 26 15.53 -2.04 2.89
N PRO A 27 16.04 -1.38 1.83
CA PRO A 27 17.38 -0.79 1.82
C PRO A 27 17.57 0.25 2.93
N ILE A 28 18.80 0.37 3.43
CA ILE A 28 19.10 1.30 4.52
C ILE A 28 18.86 2.77 4.13
N ASP A 29 19.21 3.13 2.89
CA ASP A 29 19.05 4.48 2.35
C ASP A 29 17.56 4.85 2.20
N TYR A 30 16.71 3.85 1.91
CA TYR A 30 15.26 4.05 1.93
C TYR A 30 14.76 4.37 3.34
N ILE A 31 15.21 3.63 4.36
CA ILE A 31 14.83 3.91 5.76
C ILE A 31 15.30 5.30 6.16
N ASP A 32 16.50 5.71 5.74
CA ASP A 32 17.02 7.06 5.98
C ASP A 32 16.12 8.14 5.36
N TRP A 33 15.77 7.98 4.08
CA TRP A 33 14.84 8.87 3.38
C TRP A 33 13.44 8.89 4.01
N PHE A 34 12.91 7.73 4.41
CA PHE A 34 11.59 7.63 5.03
C PHE A 34 11.55 8.44 6.33
N PHE A 35 12.57 8.32 7.18
CA PHE A 35 12.63 9.10 8.42
C PHE A 35 12.85 10.59 8.18
N GLU A 36 13.49 10.99 7.08
CA GLU A 36 13.64 12.40 6.71
C GLU A 36 12.32 13.00 6.21
N LYS A 37 11.58 12.28 5.35
CA LYS A 37 10.41 12.83 4.65
C LYS A 37 9.06 12.54 5.32
N ASN A 38 8.93 11.41 5.99
CA ASN A 38 7.62 10.89 6.43
C ASN A 38 7.50 10.73 7.96
N TYR A 39 8.60 10.69 8.70
CA TYR A 39 8.51 10.51 10.16
C TYR A 39 7.87 11.71 10.85
N ASN A 40 6.90 11.43 11.72
CA ASN A 40 6.27 12.45 12.56
C ASN A 40 6.16 11.92 14.01
N PRO A 41 6.80 12.59 14.99
CA PRO A 41 6.72 12.16 16.39
C PRO A 41 5.30 12.26 16.97
N SER A 42 4.46 13.16 16.45
CA SER A 42 3.05 13.29 16.82
C SER A 42 2.18 12.15 16.29
N CYS A 43 2.69 11.39 15.30
CA CYS A 43 2.08 10.19 14.76
C CYS A 43 2.85 8.91 15.12
N THR A 44 3.58 8.94 16.24
CA THR A 44 4.38 7.81 16.70
C THR A 44 4.17 7.58 18.19
N PHE A 45 3.79 6.36 18.57
CA PHE A 45 3.82 5.90 19.96
C PHE A 45 5.14 5.21 20.28
N VAL A 46 5.63 5.43 21.50
CA VAL A 46 6.76 4.72 22.08
C VAL A 46 6.37 4.12 23.42
N LEU A 47 6.80 2.88 23.66
CA LEU A 47 6.82 2.24 24.97
C LEU A 47 8.23 2.32 25.52
N LYS A 48 8.39 2.92 26.70
CA LYS A 48 9.70 3.09 27.35
C LYS A 48 9.74 2.56 28.77
N ASN A 49 10.91 2.06 29.18
CA ASN A 49 11.28 1.91 30.58
C ASN A 49 12.30 2.99 30.95
N LYS A 50 11.91 3.95 31.78
CA LYS A 50 12.68 5.20 31.98
C LYS A 50 12.98 5.87 30.62
N LYS A 51 14.25 5.90 30.21
CA LYS A 51 14.71 6.46 28.93
C LYS A 51 14.91 5.40 27.83
N GLN A 52 14.91 4.11 28.17
CA GLN A 52 15.15 3.04 27.21
C GLN A 52 13.90 2.78 26.37
N LEU A 53 14.06 2.84 25.04
CA LEU A 53 13.06 2.40 24.08
C LEU A 53 12.85 0.89 24.21
N ILE A 54 11.59 0.44 24.20
CA ILE A 54 11.23 -0.99 24.18
C ILE A 54 10.54 -1.34 22.88
N SER A 55 9.56 -0.52 22.49
CA SER A 55 8.75 -0.75 21.30
C SER A 55 8.24 0.58 20.75
N SER A 56 8.07 0.65 19.43
CA SER A 56 7.47 1.79 18.75
C SER A 56 6.38 1.34 17.77
N LEU A 57 5.44 2.24 17.50
CA LEU A 57 4.34 2.06 16.54
C LEU A 57 4.08 3.41 15.90
N GLN A 58 3.98 3.45 14.57
CA GLN A 58 3.68 4.67 13.82
C GLN A 58 2.31 4.55 13.14
N TRP A 59 1.72 5.68 12.77
CA TRP A 59 0.58 5.70 11.86
C TRP A 59 0.63 6.90 10.90
N LYS A 60 -0.10 6.80 9.79
CA LYS A 60 -0.37 7.93 8.88
C LYS A 60 -1.88 8.12 8.77
N GLU A 61 -2.28 9.38 8.78
CA GLU A 61 -3.67 9.77 8.54
C GLU A 61 -3.94 9.73 7.04
N CYS A 62 -5.07 9.16 6.62
CA CYS A 62 -5.55 9.21 5.25
C CYS A 62 -7.08 9.36 5.21
N GLU A 63 -7.60 9.75 4.05
CA GLU A 63 -9.03 9.72 3.77
C GLU A 63 -9.32 8.56 2.83
N LEU A 64 -10.20 7.64 3.21
CA LEU A 64 -10.61 6.53 2.36
C LEU A 64 -11.90 6.88 1.63
N GLN A 65 -11.97 6.50 0.36
CA GLN A 65 -13.21 6.38 -0.38
C GLN A 65 -13.98 5.16 0.13
N PHE A 66 -15.23 5.32 0.59
CA PHE A 66 -16.09 4.23 1.05
C PHE A 66 -17.56 4.54 0.74
N ASN A 67 -18.18 3.77 -0.16
CA ASN A 67 -19.58 3.95 -0.58
C ASN A 67 -19.92 5.42 -0.94
N ASP A 68 -19.16 6.01 -1.87
CA ASP A 68 -19.32 7.39 -2.33
C ASP A 68 -19.09 8.47 -1.25
N LYS A 69 -18.46 8.11 -0.13
CA LYS A 69 -18.14 9.02 0.98
C LYS A 69 -16.67 8.94 1.36
N LYS A 70 -16.15 10.04 1.90
CA LYS A 70 -14.84 10.09 2.54
C LYS A 70 -14.94 9.65 4.00
N GLN A 71 -14.07 8.73 4.42
CA GLN A 71 -13.90 8.31 5.81
C GLN A 71 -12.49 8.63 6.30
N LYS A 72 -12.37 9.14 7.52
CA LYS A 72 -11.04 9.38 8.13
C LYS A 72 -10.47 8.05 8.59
N ALA A 73 -9.24 7.76 8.20
CA ALA A 73 -8.57 6.54 8.54
C ALA A 73 -7.17 6.79 9.11
N ALA A 74 -6.70 5.85 9.92
CA ALA A 74 -5.32 5.76 10.36
C ALA A 74 -4.72 4.44 9.89
N MET A 75 -3.71 4.51 9.02
CA MET A 75 -2.91 3.35 8.62
C MET A 75 -1.77 3.16 9.63
N ILE A 76 -1.85 2.11 10.44
CA ILE A 76 -0.79 1.71 11.37
C ILE A 76 0.32 0.99 10.61
N PHE A 77 1.56 1.35 10.91
CA PHE A 77 2.73 0.73 10.32
C PHE A 77 3.95 0.79 11.23
N GLY A 78 5.03 0.11 10.84
CA GLY A 78 6.33 0.27 11.50
C GLY A 78 6.36 -0.20 12.95
N ILE A 79 5.49 -1.15 13.30
CA ILE A 79 5.42 -1.71 14.63
C ILE A 79 6.71 -2.51 14.86
N ASN A 80 7.48 -2.12 15.87
CA ASN A 80 8.67 -2.86 16.25
C ASN A 80 8.81 -2.99 17.76
N THR A 81 9.46 -4.06 18.21
CA THR A 81 9.89 -4.27 19.59
C THR A 81 11.35 -4.70 19.52
N LEU A 82 12.23 -4.06 20.31
CA LEU A 82 13.65 -4.44 20.33
C LEU A 82 13.78 -5.93 20.66
N GLU A 83 14.78 -6.58 20.06
CA GLU A 83 14.95 -8.03 20.06
C GLU A 83 14.94 -8.62 21.48
N GLU A 84 15.66 -7.99 22.41
CA GLU A 84 15.74 -8.38 23.82
C GLU A 84 14.40 -8.27 24.59
N PHE A 85 13.41 -7.60 24.01
CA PHE A 85 12.08 -7.40 24.59
C PHE A 85 10.96 -8.11 23.81
N GLN A 86 11.29 -8.88 22.78
CA GLN A 86 10.29 -9.64 22.02
C GLN A 86 9.69 -10.79 22.85
N ASN A 87 8.52 -11.28 22.45
CA ASN A 87 7.77 -12.34 23.14
C ASN A 87 7.33 -12.03 24.59
N LEU A 88 7.56 -10.81 25.09
CA LEU A 88 7.13 -10.34 26.41
C LEU A 88 5.79 -9.57 26.41
N GLY A 89 5.09 -9.56 25.26
CA GLY A 89 3.78 -8.93 25.11
C GLY A 89 3.81 -7.40 24.94
N TYR A 90 4.97 -6.79 24.69
CA TYR A 90 5.06 -5.33 24.51
C TYR A 90 4.42 -4.80 23.23
N MET A 91 4.55 -5.54 22.11
CA MET A 91 3.82 -5.24 20.88
C MET A 91 2.30 -5.21 21.14
N LYS A 92 1.78 -6.21 21.89
CA LYS A 92 0.36 -6.26 22.27
C LYS A 92 -0.05 -5.00 23.04
N LYS A 93 0.74 -4.59 24.04
CA LYS A 93 0.44 -3.40 24.86
C LYS A 93 0.41 -2.11 24.04
N ILE A 94 1.38 -1.89 23.15
CA ILE A 94 1.43 -0.66 22.35
C ILE A 94 0.33 -0.64 21.27
N LEU A 95 0.01 -1.78 20.67
CA LEU A 95 -1.05 -1.88 19.67
C LEU A 95 -2.45 -1.68 20.29
N GLU A 96 -2.73 -2.29 21.45
CA GLU A 96 -3.99 -2.05 22.19
C GLU A 96 -4.15 -0.57 22.57
N HIS A 97 -3.05 0.07 22.99
CA HIS A 97 -3.04 1.50 23.29
C HIS A 97 -3.35 2.34 22.05
N ALA A 98 -2.71 2.03 20.92
CA ALA A 98 -2.94 2.71 19.65
C ALA A 98 -4.40 2.57 19.21
N ILE A 99 -4.95 1.34 19.16
CA ILE A 99 -6.35 1.09 18.77
C ILE A 99 -7.31 1.88 19.67
N LYS A 100 -7.11 1.87 20.99
CA LYS A 100 -7.96 2.59 21.95
C LYS A 100 -7.97 4.11 21.73
N LEU A 101 -6.85 4.71 21.31
CA LEU A 101 -6.77 6.15 21.08
C LEU A 101 -7.21 6.54 19.68
N LEU A 102 -6.76 5.79 18.67
CA LEU A 102 -7.08 6.07 17.26
C LEU A 102 -8.58 5.87 16.98
N SER A 103 -9.24 4.88 17.60
CA SER A 103 -10.68 4.66 17.43
C SER A 103 -11.57 5.80 17.94
N LYS A 104 -11.01 6.76 18.69
CA LYS A 104 -11.71 7.98 19.11
C LYS A 104 -11.64 9.10 18.08
N LYS A 105 -10.72 9.02 17.11
CA LYS A 105 -10.41 10.08 16.15
C LYS A 105 -10.69 9.68 14.70
N TYR A 106 -10.56 8.40 14.37
CA TYR A 106 -10.72 7.89 13.00
C TYR A 106 -11.88 6.90 12.92
N ASP A 107 -12.55 6.93 11.77
CA ASP A 107 -13.63 6.00 11.43
C ASP A 107 -13.06 4.59 11.17
N GLN A 108 -11.86 4.52 10.60
CA GLN A 108 -11.19 3.27 10.25
C GLN A 108 -9.75 3.23 10.79
N ILE A 109 -9.32 2.04 11.20
CA ILE A 109 -7.92 1.76 11.52
C ILE A 109 -7.47 0.63 10.62
N LEU A 110 -6.47 0.92 9.77
CA LEU A 110 -5.93 -0.03 8.81
C LEU A 110 -4.57 -0.53 9.28
N ILE A 111 -4.21 -1.74 8.88
CA ILE A 111 -2.88 -2.31 9.09
C ILE A 111 -2.55 -3.31 7.98
N GLN A 112 -1.30 -3.28 7.51
CA GLN A 112 -0.78 -4.35 6.66
C GLN A 112 -0.27 -5.50 7.53
N ALA A 113 -0.95 -6.63 7.46
CA ALA A 113 -0.69 -7.79 8.32
C ALA A 113 0.03 -8.92 7.56
N TYR A 114 1.37 -8.90 7.54
CA TYR A 114 2.18 -10.00 6.99
C TYR A 114 1.93 -11.35 7.70
N ASN A 115 1.66 -11.31 9.00
CA ASN A 115 1.20 -12.46 9.78
C ASN A 115 -0.21 -12.17 10.30
N TRP A 116 -1.23 -12.64 9.58
CA TRP A 116 -2.64 -12.38 9.92
C TRP A 116 -3.02 -12.87 11.32
N ASP A 117 -2.54 -14.04 11.75
CA ASP A 117 -2.85 -14.61 13.06
C ASP A 117 -2.32 -13.77 14.22
N LEU A 118 -1.28 -12.97 13.97
CA LEU A 118 -0.78 -12.00 14.93
C LEU A 118 -1.81 -10.89 15.21
N TYR A 119 -2.53 -10.42 14.18
CA TYR A 119 -3.34 -9.20 14.25
C TYR A 119 -4.84 -9.45 14.44
N ARG A 120 -5.39 -10.56 13.95
CA ARG A 120 -6.83 -10.88 14.06
C ARG A 120 -7.39 -10.84 15.48
N LYS A 121 -6.55 -11.17 16.48
CA LYS A 121 -6.93 -11.17 17.91
C LYS A 121 -7.19 -9.77 18.50
N PHE A 122 -6.83 -8.71 17.78
CA PHE A 122 -7.07 -7.32 18.17
C PHE A 122 -8.38 -6.75 17.59
N GLY A 123 -9.21 -7.58 16.96
CA GLY A 123 -10.48 -7.17 16.38
C GLY A 123 -10.39 -6.68 14.93
N PHE A 124 -9.22 -6.75 14.30
CA PHE A 124 -9.09 -6.52 12.87
C PHE A 124 -9.85 -7.58 12.07
N VAL A 125 -10.39 -7.17 10.93
CA VAL A 125 -10.96 -8.04 9.91
C VAL A 125 -10.17 -7.91 8.61
N ASN A 126 -10.03 -9.00 7.86
CA ASN A 126 -9.37 -8.95 6.55
C ASN A 126 -10.36 -8.38 5.52
N ILE A 127 -10.00 -7.23 4.94
CA ILE A 127 -10.78 -6.50 3.92
C ILE A 127 -10.17 -6.57 2.53
N ALA A 128 -8.96 -7.13 2.38
CA ALA A 128 -8.28 -7.18 1.10
C ALA A 128 -7.21 -8.28 1.05
N TYR A 129 -6.99 -8.78 -0.16
CA TYR A 129 -5.92 -9.69 -0.51
C TYR A 129 -5.20 -9.14 -1.74
N LYS A 130 -3.88 -9.29 -1.80
CA LYS A 130 -3.15 -9.08 -3.06
C LYS A 130 -3.18 -10.38 -3.85
N TYR A 131 -3.50 -10.30 -5.14
CA TYR A 131 -3.51 -11.44 -6.05
C TYR A 131 -2.45 -11.25 -7.13
N HIS A 132 -1.79 -12.35 -7.48
CA HIS A 132 -0.78 -12.39 -8.54
C HIS A 132 -1.44 -13.04 -9.76
N PHE A 133 -1.49 -12.31 -10.86
CA PHE A 133 -2.07 -12.72 -12.12
C PHE A 133 -0.97 -12.88 -13.15
N SER A 134 -0.93 -14.02 -13.82
CA SER A 134 -0.13 -14.16 -15.05
C SER A 134 -0.98 -13.73 -16.23
N ILE A 135 -0.37 -12.96 -17.14
CA ILE A 135 -1.04 -12.47 -18.36
C ILE A 135 -0.39 -13.11 -19.58
N ASP A 136 -1.21 -13.69 -20.45
CA ASP A 136 -0.78 -14.01 -21.81
C ASP A 136 -0.97 -12.77 -22.70
N TRP A 137 0.16 -12.17 -23.10
CA TRP A 137 0.18 -11.00 -23.98
C TRP A 137 -0.47 -11.24 -25.34
N ASN A 138 -0.54 -12.49 -25.81
CA ASN A 138 -1.16 -12.81 -27.10
C ASN A 138 -2.68 -12.72 -27.05
N GLU A 139 -3.27 -12.75 -25.86
CA GLU A 139 -4.71 -12.75 -25.69
C GLU A 139 -5.28 -11.36 -25.36
N LEU A 140 -4.42 -10.38 -25.10
CA LEU A 140 -4.80 -8.98 -25.01
C LEU A 140 -5.23 -8.45 -26.38
N ILE A 141 -6.39 -7.82 -26.43
CA ILE A 141 -6.95 -7.21 -27.64
C ILE A 141 -7.07 -5.72 -27.37
N GLY A 142 -6.47 -4.91 -28.22
CA GLY A 142 -6.47 -3.45 -28.06
C GLY A 142 -5.66 -2.78 -29.16
N GLN A 143 -5.60 -1.47 -29.10
CA GLN A 143 -4.94 -0.63 -30.08
C GLN A 143 -3.64 -0.08 -29.50
N LYS A 144 -2.59 0.00 -30.34
CA LYS A 144 -1.39 0.75 -29.96
C LYS A 144 -1.75 2.22 -29.85
N ILE A 145 -1.50 2.80 -28.69
CA ILE A 145 -1.74 4.20 -28.35
C ILE A 145 -0.44 4.88 -27.92
N ASN A 146 -0.46 6.22 -27.93
CA ASN A 146 0.62 7.00 -27.36
C ASN A 146 0.62 6.87 -25.83
N PHE A 147 1.81 6.77 -25.26
CA PHE A 147 2.02 6.74 -23.81
C PHE A 147 3.21 7.62 -23.42
N ILE A 148 3.24 8.00 -22.15
CA ILE A 148 4.34 8.74 -21.53
C ILE A 148 4.96 7.85 -20.46
N LYS A 149 6.27 7.65 -20.55
CA LYS A 149 7.07 7.08 -19.47
C LYS A 149 7.38 8.18 -18.44
N ASN A 150 7.18 7.87 -17.17
CA ASN A 150 7.32 8.79 -16.04
C ASN A 150 6.54 10.10 -16.24
N PRO A 151 5.20 10.04 -16.38
CA PRO A 151 4.33 11.20 -16.59
C PRO A 151 4.40 12.20 -15.43
N SER A 152 3.76 13.37 -15.56
CA SER A 152 3.66 14.34 -14.46
C SER A 152 2.82 13.82 -13.28
N ASN A 153 3.00 14.40 -12.09
CA ASN A 153 2.21 14.07 -10.90
C ASN A 153 0.73 14.44 -11.11
N GLN A 154 0.47 15.58 -11.75
CA GLN A 154 -0.86 16.03 -12.11
C GLN A 154 -1.62 15.01 -12.98
N SER A 155 -0.97 14.45 -14.02
CA SER A 155 -1.60 13.47 -14.89
C SER A 155 -1.96 12.18 -14.16
N LEU A 156 -1.06 11.67 -13.30
CA LEU A 156 -1.34 10.48 -12.48
C LEU A 156 -2.49 10.73 -11.50
N CYS A 157 -2.48 11.89 -10.83
CA CYS A 157 -3.51 12.29 -9.88
C CYS A 157 -4.90 12.37 -10.55
N ALA A 158 -4.99 12.96 -11.74
CA ALA A 158 -6.24 13.06 -12.48
C ALA A 158 -6.84 11.69 -12.84
N ILE A 159 -6.01 10.75 -13.30
CA ILE A 159 -6.44 9.37 -13.62
C ILE A 159 -6.85 8.64 -12.34
N TYR A 160 -6.04 8.73 -11.29
CA TYR A 160 -6.30 8.07 -10.01
C TYR A 160 -7.62 8.52 -9.39
N GLN A 161 -7.88 9.82 -9.32
CA GLN A 161 -9.12 10.35 -8.73
C GLN A 161 -10.37 9.90 -9.50
N GLN A 162 -10.28 9.73 -10.82
CA GLN A 162 -11.37 9.13 -11.60
C GLN A 162 -11.55 7.64 -11.32
N PHE A 163 -10.43 6.92 -11.13
CA PHE A 163 -10.43 5.49 -10.87
C PHE A 163 -11.05 5.16 -9.50
N ILE A 164 -10.65 5.84 -8.43
CA ILE A 164 -11.08 5.51 -7.07
C ILE A 164 -12.57 5.74 -6.83
N ASN A 165 -13.24 6.60 -7.60
CA ASN A 165 -14.70 6.82 -7.50
C ASN A 165 -15.53 5.56 -7.80
N LYS A 166 -14.91 4.51 -8.35
CA LYS A 166 -15.56 3.24 -8.66
C LYS A 166 -15.48 2.24 -7.52
N PHE A 167 -14.57 2.44 -6.56
CA PHE A 167 -14.17 1.42 -5.59
C PHE A 167 -14.12 1.98 -4.16
N SER A 168 -14.40 1.12 -3.18
CA SER A 168 -14.16 1.42 -1.77
C SER A 168 -12.72 1.07 -1.36
N PHE A 169 -12.27 1.63 -0.24
CA PHE A 169 -10.98 1.41 0.43
C PHE A 169 -9.73 1.97 -0.27
N TYR A 170 -9.90 2.79 -1.30
CA TYR A 170 -8.80 3.57 -1.86
C TYR A 170 -8.60 4.88 -1.08
N SER A 171 -7.35 5.23 -0.78
CA SER A 171 -6.99 6.51 -0.19
C SER A 171 -7.20 7.65 -1.20
N HIS A 172 -7.68 8.81 -0.77
CA HIS A 172 -7.62 10.00 -1.60
C HIS A 172 -6.17 10.49 -1.67
N ARG A 173 -5.63 10.55 -2.89
CA ARG A 173 -4.30 11.07 -3.18
C ARG A 173 -4.38 12.40 -3.93
N HIS A 174 -3.43 13.27 -3.62
CA HIS A 174 -3.19 14.55 -4.26
C HIS A 174 -1.86 14.54 -5.02
N GLU A 175 -1.58 15.60 -5.76
CA GLU A 175 -0.37 15.70 -6.57
C GLU A 175 0.93 15.53 -5.75
N ASN A 176 0.96 16.07 -4.53
CA ASN A 176 2.10 15.94 -3.61
C ASN A 176 2.31 14.50 -3.14
N ASP A 177 1.25 13.70 -3.01
CA ASP A 177 1.39 12.27 -2.69
C ASP A 177 2.10 11.54 -3.82
N PHE A 178 1.76 11.85 -5.08
CA PHE A 178 2.46 11.29 -6.24
C PHE A 178 3.93 11.73 -6.33
N GLN A 179 4.26 12.93 -5.85
CA GLN A 179 5.65 13.35 -5.73
C GLN A 179 6.41 12.45 -4.75
N LEU A 180 5.88 12.26 -3.54
CA LEU A 180 6.49 11.41 -2.52
C LEU A 180 6.60 9.95 -2.98
N ILE A 181 5.55 9.43 -3.61
CA ILE A 181 5.53 8.08 -4.19
C ILE A 181 6.63 7.93 -5.24
N LYS A 182 6.85 8.91 -6.12
CA LYS A 182 7.95 8.86 -7.11
C LYS A 182 9.32 8.96 -6.49
N GLU A 183 9.48 9.79 -5.45
CA GLU A 183 10.74 9.89 -4.71
C GLU A 183 11.09 8.57 -4.05
N GLU A 184 10.13 7.91 -3.40
CA GLU A 184 10.28 6.58 -2.83
C GLU A 184 10.62 5.53 -3.89
N ASN A 185 9.91 5.55 -5.02
CA ASN A 185 10.05 4.54 -6.06
C ASN A 185 11.43 4.54 -6.74
N LYS A 186 12.25 5.58 -6.55
CA LYS A 186 13.67 5.59 -6.96
C LYS A 186 14.50 4.53 -6.24
N PHE A 187 14.10 4.09 -5.05
CA PHE A 187 14.80 3.04 -4.31
C PHE A 187 14.49 1.62 -4.81
N PHE A 188 13.50 1.45 -5.70
CA PHE A 188 12.93 0.15 -6.06
C PHE A 188 12.84 -0.12 -7.58
N GLU A 189 13.60 0.64 -8.38
CA GLU A 189 13.66 0.51 -9.85
C GLU A 189 12.28 0.53 -10.53
N VAL A 190 11.42 1.44 -10.08
CA VAL A 190 10.03 1.53 -10.55
C VAL A 190 9.89 2.59 -11.65
N ASP A 191 9.19 2.22 -12.72
CA ASP A 191 8.76 3.13 -13.79
C ASP A 191 7.24 3.31 -13.77
N PHE A 192 6.79 4.50 -14.14
CA PHE A 192 5.38 4.80 -14.38
C PHE A 192 5.14 4.88 -15.88
N TYR A 193 4.04 4.34 -16.37
CA TYR A 193 3.61 4.51 -17.76
C TYR A 193 2.16 4.99 -17.76
N ALA A 194 1.84 6.02 -18.55
CA ALA A 194 0.47 6.53 -18.63
C ALA A 194 0.07 6.89 -20.06
N SER A 195 -1.21 6.64 -20.36
CA SER A 195 -1.95 7.24 -21.46
C SER A 195 -2.82 8.39 -20.93
N ASN A 196 -3.76 8.88 -21.74
CA ASN A 196 -4.71 9.90 -21.30
C ASN A 196 -5.67 9.41 -20.20
N ASN A 197 -5.97 8.11 -20.17
CA ASN A 197 -7.05 7.55 -19.34
C ASN A 197 -6.61 6.40 -18.43
N ALA A 198 -5.35 5.98 -18.51
CA ALA A 198 -4.82 4.88 -17.72
C ALA A 198 -3.36 5.12 -17.33
N TYR A 199 -2.95 4.58 -16.19
CA TYR A 199 -1.54 4.42 -15.86
C TYR A 199 -1.29 3.07 -15.21
N VAL A 200 -0.04 2.62 -15.33
CA VAL A 200 0.49 1.46 -14.62
C VAL A 200 1.80 1.82 -13.93
N VAL A 201 2.07 1.13 -12.83
CA VAL A 201 3.32 1.26 -12.07
C VAL A 201 4.05 -0.07 -12.12
N TYR A 202 5.26 -0.05 -12.68
CA TYR A 202 6.03 -1.23 -13.03
C TYR A 202 7.32 -1.30 -12.22
N CYS A 203 7.52 -2.39 -11.47
CA CYS A 203 8.77 -2.71 -10.79
C CYS A 203 9.63 -3.62 -11.68
N LYS A 204 10.82 -3.12 -12.07
CA LYS A 204 11.77 -3.86 -12.91
C LYS A 204 12.39 -5.05 -12.19
N THR A 205 12.75 -4.89 -10.92
CA THR A 205 13.48 -5.92 -10.17
C THR A 205 12.71 -7.25 -10.14
N ASN A 206 11.39 -7.19 -10.05
CA ASN A 206 10.52 -8.37 -9.98
C ASN A 206 9.68 -8.59 -11.26
N ASN A 207 9.93 -7.83 -12.32
CA ASN A 207 9.12 -7.80 -13.56
C ASN A 207 7.61 -7.85 -13.28
N THR A 208 7.13 -6.90 -12.47
CA THR A 208 5.75 -6.92 -11.95
C THR A 208 5.11 -5.53 -12.06
N ILE A 209 3.89 -5.47 -12.61
CA ILE A 209 3.00 -4.30 -12.41
C ILE A 209 2.32 -4.44 -11.06
N PHE A 210 2.42 -3.45 -10.18
CA PHE A 210 1.84 -3.51 -8.83
C PHE A 210 0.69 -2.51 -8.60
N GLU A 211 0.52 -1.54 -9.50
CA GLU A 211 -0.64 -0.64 -9.49
C GLU A 211 -1.11 -0.39 -10.92
N THR A 212 -2.43 -0.45 -11.12
CA THR A 212 -3.10 -0.08 -12.38
C THR A 212 -4.28 0.81 -12.04
N CYS A 213 -4.39 1.96 -12.71
CA CYS A 213 -5.55 2.84 -12.59
C CYS A 213 -6.01 3.24 -13.98
N TYR A 214 -7.32 3.18 -14.24
CA TYR A 214 -7.86 3.33 -15.60
C TYR A 214 -9.32 3.80 -15.63
N LYS A 215 -9.72 4.45 -16.71
CA LYS A 215 -11.11 4.86 -16.95
C LYS A 215 -11.99 3.71 -17.43
N THR A 216 -11.51 2.86 -18.32
CA THR A 216 -12.18 1.61 -18.76
C THR A 216 -11.14 0.49 -18.89
N THR A 217 -11.56 -0.77 -18.96
CA THR A 217 -10.62 -1.88 -19.26
C THR A 217 -9.92 -1.69 -20.58
N ASN A 218 -10.64 -1.24 -21.61
CA ASN A 218 -10.04 -1.01 -22.92
C ASN A 218 -8.89 0.01 -22.82
N ASP A 219 -9.03 1.07 -22.01
CA ASP A 219 -7.93 2.03 -21.78
C ASP A 219 -6.71 1.37 -21.12
N LEU A 220 -6.92 0.37 -20.24
CA LEU A 220 -5.84 -0.42 -19.64
C LEU A 220 -5.21 -1.37 -20.67
N GLU A 221 -6.01 -2.12 -21.42
CA GLU A 221 -5.53 -3.07 -22.45
C GLU A 221 -4.73 -2.36 -23.54
N ASP A 222 -5.23 -1.22 -24.04
CA ASP A 222 -4.54 -0.37 -25.01
C ASP A 222 -3.19 0.10 -24.45
N LEU A 223 -3.14 0.56 -23.19
CA LEU A 223 -1.89 0.96 -22.54
C LEU A 223 -0.93 -0.22 -22.41
N LEU A 224 -1.39 -1.37 -21.92
CA LEU A 224 -0.59 -2.59 -21.74
C LEU A 224 0.03 -3.04 -23.07
N ILE A 225 -0.77 -3.12 -24.14
CA ILE A 225 -0.28 -3.48 -25.48
C ILE A 225 0.78 -2.50 -25.99
N SER A 226 0.61 -1.21 -25.69
CA SER A 226 1.52 -0.15 -26.12
C SER A 226 2.87 -0.19 -25.41
N ILE A 227 2.89 -0.62 -24.15
CA ILE A 227 4.10 -0.68 -23.33
C ILE A 227 4.76 -2.06 -23.29
N LYS A 228 4.15 -3.11 -23.85
CA LYS A 228 4.66 -4.49 -23.78
C LYS A 228 6.10 -4.65 -24.28
N GLU A 229 6.50 -3.87 -25.29
CA GLU A 229 7.87 -3.88 -25.83
C GLU A 229 8.88 -3.21 -24.87
N ASN A 230 8.40 -2.37 -23.94
CA ASN A 230 9.20 -1.67 -22.94
C ASN A 230 9.30 -2.45 -21.62
N ILE A 231 8.53 -3.53 -21.49
CA ILE A 231 8.26 -4.18 -20.22
C ILE A 231 8.31 -5.72 -20.42
N PRO A 232 9.39 -6.40 -19.99
CA PRO A 232 9.50 -7.85 -20.08
C PRO A 232 8.71 -8.52 -18.94
N ILE A 233 7.37 -8.44 -18.97
CA ILE A 233 6.51 -8.96 -17.90
C ILE A 233 5.92 -10.32 -18.24
N ASN A 234 5.82 -11.18 -17.21
CA ASN A 234 4.96 -12.37 -17.21
C ASN A 234 3.84 -12.29 -16.13
N THR A 235 3.85 -11.27 -15.25
CA THR A 235 2.97 -11.18 -14.07
C THR A 235 2.48 -9.74 -13.76
N ILE A 236 1.18 -9.58 -13.51
CA ILE A 236 0.56 -8.40 -12.90
C ILE A 236 0.09 -8.74 -11.48
N VAL A 237 0.41 -7.90 -10.51
CA VAL A 237 -0.09 -8.00 -9.14
C VAL A 237 -1.13 -6.91 -8.93
N LEU A 238 -2.37 -7.31 -8.62
CA LEU A 238 -3.44 -6.37 -8.29
C LEU A 238 -3.89 -6.57 -6.84
N PRO A 239 -3.98 -5.51 -6.03
CA PRO A 239 -4.69 -5.57 -4.77
C PRO A 239 -6.19 -5.73 -5.05
N LEU A 240 -6.79 -6.79 -4.50
CA LEU A 240 -8.24 -6.97 -4.50
C LEU A 240 -8.79 -6.71 -3.11
N TYR A 241 -9.60 -5.67 -3.05
CA TYR A 241 -10.36 -5.32 -1.87
C TYR A 241 -11.62 -6.20 -1.84
N GLN A 242 -11.74 -7.07 -0.85
CA GLN A 242 -12.95 -7.84 -0.62
C GLN A 242 -13.86 -7.01 0.28
N ASP A 243 -14.94 -6.44 -0.28
CA ASP A 243 -16.01 -5.90 0.54
C ASP A 243 -16.82 -7.05 1.16
N LYS A 244 -16.30 -7.60 2.27
CA LYS A 244 -17.02 -8.65 3.03
C LYS A 244 -18.27 -8.12 3.75
N VAL A 245 -18.50 -6.80 3.77
CA VAL A 245 -19.59 -6.18 4.55
C VAL A 245 -20.86 -6.01 3.71
N ASN A 246 -20.76 -6.01 2.38
CA ASN A 246 -21.94 -6.03 1.50
C ASN A 246 -21.68 -6.81 0.21
N TRP A 247 -21.86 -8.13 0.24
CA TRP A 247 -21.96 -8.95 -0.98
C TRP A 247 -23.18 -8.59 -1.85
N ALA A 248 -24.07 -7.70 -1.40
CA ALA A 248 -25.36 -7.42 -2.01
C ALA A 248 -25.37 -6.20 -2.95
N LYS A 249 -24.22 -5.59 -3.27
CA LYS A 249 -24.12 -4.52 -4.27
C LYS A 249 -23.01 -4.77 -5.29
N TYR A 250 -22.96 -6.00 -5.80
CA TYR A 250 -22.12 -6.35 -6.94
C TYR A 250 -22.84 -6.08 -8.26
N GLU A 251 -22.87 -4.81 -8.68
CA GLU A 251 -23.17 -4.40 -10.08
C GLU A 251 -22.00 -3.63 -10.72
N LYS A 252 -20.84 -3.52 -10.06
CA LYS A 252 -19.66 -2.83 -10.60
C LYS A 252 -18.38 -3.70 -10.71
N GLU A 253 -18.49 -4.99 -10.40
CA GLU A 253 -17.42 -6.00 -10.58
C GLU A 253 -17.54 -6.82 -11.87
N GLU A 254 -18.46 -6.45 -12.79
CA GLU A 254 -18.62 -7.19 -14.06
C GLU A 254 -17.31 -7.28 -14.85
N LEU A 255 -16.51 -6.22 -14.79
CA LEU A 255 -15.23 -6.11 -15.50
C LEU A 255 -14.13 -6.98 -14.89
N PHE A 256 -14.13 -7.14 -13.56
CA PHE A 256 -13.12 -7.88 -12.83
C PHE A 256 -13.43 -9.38 -12.82
N LEU A 257 -14.71 -9.73 -12.67
CA LEU A 257 -15.20 -11.08 -12.90
C LEU A 257 -14.99 -11.51 -14.35
N GLN A 258 -15.11 -10.63 -15.34
CA GLN A 258 -14.73 -10.91 -16.73
C GLN A 258 -13.24 -11.24 -16.89
N ILE A 259 -12.33 -10.51 -16.21
CA ILE A 259 -10.89 -10.82 -16.22
C ILE A 259 -10.61 -12.17 -15.53
N LEU A 260 -11.23 -12.46 -14.37
CA LEU A 260 -11.03 -13.72 -13.64
C LEU A 260 -11.71 -14.94 -14.29
N SER A 261 -12.84 -14.74 -14.97
CA SER A 261 -13.57 -15.78 -15.69
C SER A 261 -13.03 -15.99 -17.10
N SER A 262 -12.15 -15.10 -17.55
CA SER A 262 -11.45 -15.25 -18.81
C SER A 262 -10.51 -16.46 -18.72
N PRO A 263 -10.53 -17.38 -19.70
CA PRO A 263 -9.50 -18.42 -19.80
C PRO A 263 -8.09 -17.82 -19.95
N LYS A 264 -8.00 -16.50 -20.17
CA LYS A 264 -6.78 -15.73 -20.44
C LYS A 264 -5.95 -15.34 -19.24
N VAL A 265 -6.46 -15.55 -18.03
CA VAL A 265 -5.81 -15.15 -16.79
C VAL A 265 -5.67 -16.36 -15.88
N GLN A 266 -4.43 -16.83 -15.70
CA GLN A 266 -4.16 -17.85 -14.70
C GLN A 266 -4.00 -17.19 -13.34
N ILE A 267 -4.90 -17.56 -12.42
CA ILE A 267 -4.88 -17.07 -11.04
C ILE A 267 -4.04 -18.03 -10.21
N GLU A 268 -2.82 -17.63 -9.91
CA GLU A 268 -2.11 -18.23 -8.79
C GLU A 268 -2.57 -17.53 -7.50
N LYS A 269 -3.04 -18.30 -6.51
CA LYS A 269 -3.25 -17.72 -5.17
C LYS A 269 -1.91 -17.20 -4.68
N ALA A 270 -1.87 -15.89 -4.42
CA ALA A 270 -0.66 -15.19 -4.02
C ALA A 270 0.05 -15.89 -2.85
N LYS A 271 1.36 -16.11 -3.01
CA LYS A 271 2.29 -16.10 -1.87
C LYS A 271 2.52 -14.64 -1.51
N LEU A 272 2.45 -14.30 -0.23
CA LEU A 272 2.85 -12.96 0.25
C LEU A 272 4.30 -12.70 -0.18
N THR A 273 4.51 -11.88 -1.20
CA THR A 273 5.84 -11.39 -1.56
C THR A 273 6.08 -10.05 -0.87
N ASN A 274 7.31 -9.82 -0.40
CA ASN A 274 7.75 -8.54 0.13
C ASN A 274 7.60 -7.47 -0.97
N ILE A 275 6.59 -6.62 -0.84
CA ILE A 275 6.35 -5.47 -1.74
C ILE A 275 6.07 -4.25 -0.84
N ASN A 276 6.60 -3.13 -1.29
CA ASN A 276 6.87 -1.89 -0.57
C ASN A 276 5.67 -1.26 0.15
N PHE A 277 6.05 -0.43 1.11
CA PHE A 277 5.25 0.13 2.20
C PHE A 277 4.08 1.03 1.76
N LEU A 278 4.08 1.53 0.52
CA LEU A 278 3.13 2.55 0.05
C LEU A 278 2.07 2.04 -0.95
N ASP A 279 1.95 0.72 -1.17
CA ASP A 279 0.83 0.15 -1.93
C ASP A 279 -0.57 0.48 -1.32
N TRP A 280 -0.64 1.11 -0.15
CA TRP A 280 -1.88 1.33 0.62
C TRP A 280 -2.06 2.74 1.19
N VAL A 281 -1.15 3.68 0.95
CA VAL A 281 -1.36 5.09 1.34
C VAL A 281 -1.33 6.02 0.13
#